data_AF-A0A2H9LAD2-F1
#
_entry.id   AF-A0A2H9LAD2-F1
#
_cell.length_a   1.000
_cell.length_b   1.000
_cell.length_c   1.000
_cell.angle_alpha   90.00
_cell.angle_beta   90.00
_cell.angle_gamma   90.00
#
_symmetry.space_group_name_H-M   'P 1'
#
loop_
_entity.id
_entity.type
_entity.pdbx_description
1 polymer ?
#
loop_
_entity_poly.entity_id
_entity_poly.type
_entity_poly.pdbx_seq_one_letter_code
_entity_poly.pdbx_strand_id
1 'polypeptide(L)'
;MVDVETHLKIAREKVRAAIDALEKERFSVVGDETFKAVEEAVQAYESKKDPLTDHRRSSTFHLVKAELPEVASEFKELHKIYLVLGYEYKDGEKAKQAIELTKRILRRVEDVLEVEILPPESA
;
A
#
# COMPACT_ATOMS: atom_id res chain seq x y z
N MET A 1 5.16 -9.93 -16.68
CA MET A 1 4.78 -10.83 -15.57
C MET A 1 5.76 -10.59 -14.45
N VAL A 2 5.30 -10.00 -13.36
CA VAL A 2 6.12 -9.71 -12.18
C VAL A 2 5.78 -10.77 -11.14
N ASP A 3 6.78 -11.41 -10.56
CA ASP A 3 6.56 -12.46 -9.55
C ASP A 3 6.22 -11.88 -8.17
N VAL A 4 5.71 -12.74 -7.28
CA VAL A 4 5.31 -12.40 -5.91
C VAL A 4 6.42 -11.69 -5.15
N GLU A 5 7.66 -12.19 -5.20
CA GLU A 5 8.77 -11.63 -4.42
C GLU A 5 9.18 -10.25 -4.95
N THR A 6 9.10 -10.04 -6.26
CA THR A 6 9.35 -8.72 -6.86
C THR A 6 8.32 -7.70 -6.37
N HIS A 7 7.02 -8.04 -6.34
CA HIS A 7 5.99 -7.17 -5.76
C HIS A 7 6.24 -6.88 -4.26
N LEU A 8 6.59 -7.90 -3.47
CA LEU A 8 6.89 -7.72 -2.04
C LEU A 8 8.10 -6.81 -1.81
N LYS A 9 9.16 -6.94 -2.61
CA LYS A 9 10.33 -6.05 -2.54
C LYS A 9 9.97 -4.61 -2.83
N ILE A 10 9.17 -4.37 -3.86
CA ILE A 10 8.72 -3.01 -4.20
C ILE A 10 7.83 -2.47 -3.07
N ALA A 11 6.89 -3.26 -2.55
CA ALA A 11 6.04 -2.84 -1.42
C ALA A 11 6.87 -2.41 -0.20
N ARG A 12 7.89 -3.19 0.18
CA ARG A 12 8.83 -2.86 1.28
C ARG A 12 9.58 -1.55 1.02
N GLU A 13 10.12 -1.38 -0.19
CA GLU A 13 10.85 -0.17 -0.57
C GLU A 13 9.96 1.07 -0.46
N LYS A 14 8.72 0.96 -0.94
CA LYS A 14 7.74 2.06 -0.93
C LYS A 14 7.28 2.44 0.46
N VAL A 15 7.07 1.48 1.37
CA VAL A 15 6.78 1.78 2.78
C VAL A 15 7.92 2.59 3.41
N ARG A 16 9.18 2.17 3.19
CA ARG A 16 10.35 2.89 3.71
C ARG A 16 10.47 4.28 3.11
N ALA A 17 10.26 4.41 1.80
CA ALA A 17 10.26 5.69 1.11
C ALA A 17 9.17 6.63 1.65
N ALA A 18 7.97 6.11 1.95
CA ALA A 18 6.88 6.89 2.51
C ALA A 18 7.18 7.38 3.94
N ILE A 19 7.82 6.55 4.77
CA ILE A 19 8.26 6.94 6.12
C ILE A 19 9.33 8.04 6.06
N ASP A 20 10.37 7.85 5.23
CA ASP A 20 11.41 8.85 5.00
C ASP A 20 10.85 10.17 4.42
N ALA A 21 9.86 10.07 3.53
CA ALA A 21 9.16 11.22 2.98
C ALA A 21 8.36 11.97 4.05
N LEU A 22 7.75 11.27 5.00
CA LEU A 22 7.01 11.90 6.10
C LEU A 22 7.95 12.70 7.01
N GLU A 23 9.12 12.15 7.36
CA GLU A 23 10.14 12.85 8.15
C GLU A 23 10.63 14.14 7.46
N LYS A 24 10.66 14.13 6.12
CA LYS A 24 11.08 15.26 5.29
C LYS A 24 9.93 16.17 4.87
N GLU A 25 8.73 15.97 5.42
CA GLU A 25 7.52 16.74 5.11
C GLU A 25 7.13 16.74 3.61
N ARG A 26 7.49 15.68 2.87
CA ARG A 26 7.17 15.51 1.45
C ARG A 26 5.82 14.83 1.29
N PHE A 27 4.75 15.48 1.71
CA PHE A 27 3.45 14.80 1.88
C PHE A 27 2.81 14.27 0.60
N SER A 28 3.04 14.90 -0.56
CA SER A 28 2.61 14.32 -1.85
C SER A 28 3.27 12.97 -2.11
N VAL A 29 4.58 12.86 -1.82
CA VAL A 29 5.34 11.61 -1.93
C VAL A 29 4.84 10.58 -0.91
N VAL A 30 4.47 11.01 0.30
CA VAL A 30 3.83 10.10 1.28
C VAL A 30 2.56 9.50 0.68
N GLY A 31 1.68 10.31 0.08
CA GLY A 31 0.46 9.84 -0.57
C GLY A 31 0.74 8.84 -1.72
N ASP A 32 1.66 9.17 -2.61
CA ASP A 32 2.03 8.32 -3.75
C ASP A 32 2.58 6.97 -3.29
N GLU A 33 3.56 6.99 -2.38
CA GLU A 33 4.26 5.78 -1.97
C GLU A 33 3.43 4.89 -1.04
N THR A 34 2.61 5.46 -0.16
CA THR A 34 1.66 4.68 0.66
C THR A 34 0.64 3.94 -0.20
N PHE A 35 0.00 4.62 -1.15
CA PHE A 35 -0.98 4.00 -2.02
C PHE A 35 -0.33 2.91 -2.89
N LYS A 36 0.83 3.22 -3.47
CA LYS A 36 1.54 2.28 -4.35
C LYS A 36 2.09 1.08 -3.58
N ALA A 37 2.54 1.22 -2.34
CA ALA A 37 2.93 0.08 -1.51
C ALA A 37 1.78 -0.93 -1.32
N VAL A 38 0.57 -0.43 -1.07
CA VAL A 38 -0.62 -1.30 -0.96
C VAL A 38 -0.98 -1.93 -2.30
N GLU A 39 -0.90 -1.18 -3.41
CA GLU A 39 -1.12 -1.75 -4.75
C GLU A 39 -0.17 -2.94 -5.00
N GLU A 40 1.12 -2.79 -4.73
CA GLU A 40 2.11 -3.86 -4.94
C GLU A 40 1.86 -5.06 -4.02
N ALA A 41 1.47 -4.84 -2.76
CA ALA A 41 1.14 -5.93 -1.84
C ALA A 41 -0.11 -6.73 -2.28
N VAL A 42 -1.14 -6.05 -2.79
CA VAL A 42 -2.33 -6.70 -3.37
C VAL A 42 -1.97 -7.45 -4.65
N GLN A 43 -1.06 -6.92 -5.46
CA GLN A 43 -0.56 -7.61 -6.65
C GLN A 43 0.25 -8.86 -6.29
N ALA A 44 1.07 -8.82 -5.24
CA ALA A 44 1.72 -10.01 -4.70
C ALA A 44 0.70 -11.10 -4.32
N TYR A 45 -0.42 -10.69 -3.72
CA TYR A 45 -1.53 -11.59 -3.39
C TYR A 45 -2.16 -12.23 -4.63
N GLU A 46 -2.45 -11.42 -5.65
CA GLU A 46 -2.99 -11.89 -6.94
C GLU A 46 -2.01 -12.85 -7.62
N SER A 47 -0.73 -12.49 -7.74
CA SER A 47 0.31 -13.32 -8.35
C SER A 47 0.55 -14.66 -7.63
N LYS A 48 0.29 -14.74 -6.31
CA LYS A 48 0.37 -16.01 -5.56
C LYS A 48 -0.79 -16.94 -5.93
N LYS A 49 -1.98 -16.38 -6.22
CA LYS A 49 -3.16 -17.15 -6.62
C LYS A 49 -3.15 -17.53 -8.10
N ASP A 50 -2.77 -16.60 -8.96
CA ASP A 50 -2.70 -16.77 -10.40
C ASP A 50 -1.44 -16.10 -10.98
N PRO A 51 -0.37 -16.89 -11.19
CA PRO A 51 0.88 -16.38 -11.75
C PRO A 51 0.78 -15.82 -13.18
N LEU A 52 -0.32 -16.04 -13.90
CA LEU A 52 -0.48 -15.64 -15.31
C LEU A 52 -1.33 -14.35 -15.50
N THR A 53 -1.80 -13.73 -14.42
CA THR A 53 -2.67 -12.55 -14.51
C THR A 53 -1.92 -11.29 -14.98
N ASP A 54 -2.59 -10.50 -15.83
CA ASP A 54 -2.10 -9.23 -16.38
C ASP A 54 -2.54 -8.05 -15.50
N HIS A 55 -1.58 -7.31 -14.94
CA HIS A 55 -1.78 -6.28 -13.91
C HIS A 55 -2.58 -5.08 -14.45
N ARG A 56 -3.90 -5.02 -14.22
CA ARG A 56 -4.71 -3.83 -14.56
C ARG A 56 -5.08 -3.08 -13.30
N ARG A 57 -4.83 -1.77 -13.23
CA ARG A 57 -5.09 -0.95 -12.03
C ARG A 57 -6.55 -0.95 -11.54
N SER A 58 -7.51 -1.16 -12.44
CA SER A 58 -8.92 -1.38 -12.08
C SER A 58 -9.16 -2.70 -11.34
N SER A 59 -8.23 -3.67 -11.44
CA SER A 59 -8.26 -4.92 -10.69
C SER A 59 -7.98 -4.67 -9.21
N THR A 60 -7.06 -3.79 -8.82
CA THR A 60 -6.69 -3.63 -7.39
C THR A 60 -7.89 -3.32 -6.50
N PHE A 61 -8.74 -2.36 -6.87
CA PHE A 61 -9.98 -2.07 -6.11
C PHE A 61 -10.96 -3.24 -6.09
N HIS A 62 -11.08 -3.94 -7.21
CA HIS A 62 -11.96 -5.11 -7.32
C HIS A 62 -11.45 -6.27 -6.45
N LEU A 63 -10.15 -6.57 -6.53
CA LEU A 63 -9.45 -7.58 -5.76
C LEU A 63 -9.55 -7.30 -4.27
N VAL A 64 -9.25 -6.08 -3.83
CA VAL A 64 -9.39 -5.71 -2.42
C VAL A 64 -10.83 -5.93 -1.96
N LYS A 65 -11.83 -5.53 -2.75
CA LYS A 65 -13.24 -5.71 -2.37
C LYS A 65 -13.68 -7.18 -2.34
N ALA A 66 -13.19 -8.00 -3.26
CA ALA A 66 -13.60 -9.38 -3.41
C ALA A 66 -12.87 -10.32 -2.44
N GLU A 67 -11.57 -10.09 -2.24
CA GLU A 67 -10.66 -11.05 -1.61
C GLU A 67 -10.12 -10.58 -0.25
N LEU A 68 -10.14 -9.27 0.00
CA LEU A 68 -9.70 -8.63 1.26
C LEU A 68 -10.76 -7.64 1.79
N PRO A 69 -12.05 -8.04 1.89
CA PRO A 69 -13.15 -7.13 2.22
C PRO A 69 -12.98 -6.40 3.57
N GLU A 70 -12.25 -6.98 4.52
CA GLU A 70 -11.93 -6.44 5.83
C GLU A 70 -11.15 -5.11 5.76
N VAL A 71 -10.31 -4.93 4.73
CA VAL A 71 -9.50 -3.71 4.54
C VAL A 71 -10.07 -2.81 3.44
N ALA A 72 -11.18 -3.19 2.80
CA ALA A 72 -11.71 -2.45 1.65
C ALA A 72 -12.13 -1.01 1.99
N SER A 73 -12.68 -0.78 3.19
CA SER A 73 -12.99 0.58 3.66
C SER A 73 -11.73 1.41 3.90
N GLU A 74 -10.69 0.80 4.46
CA GLU A 74 -9.41 1.46 4.74
C GLU A 74 -8.67 1.79 3.44
N PHE A 75 -8.66 0.87 2.48
CA PHE A 75 -8.09 1.09 1.16
C PHE A 75 -8.81 2.23 0.41
N LYS A 76 -10.15 2.27 0.50
CA LYS A 76 -10.93 3.38 -0.08
C LYS A 76 -10.57 4.72 0.58
N GLU A 77 -10.38 4.74 1.89
CA GLU A 77 -9.97 5.96 2.60
C GLU A 77 -8.54 6.38 2.24
N LEU A 78 -7.61 5.42 2.16
CA LEU A 78 -6.24 5.66 1.71
C LEU A 78 -6.23 6.28 0.30
N HIS A 79 -7.06 5.78 -0.62
CA HIS A 79 -7.18 6.37 -1.95
C HIS A 79 -7.69 7.82 -1.94
N LYS A 80 -8.63 8.17 -1.05
CA LYS A 80 -9.07 9.57 -0.91
C LYS A 80 -7.93 10.45 -0.42
N ILE A 81 -7.15 9.97 0.55
CA ILE A 81 -6.00 10.70 1.09
C ILE A 81 -4.92 10.87 0.02
N TYR A 82 -4.63 9.82 -0.74
CA TYR A 82 -3.75 9.87 -1.91
C TYR A 82 -4.15 10.99 -2.88
N LEU A 83 -5.43 11.07 -3.24
CA LEU A 83 -5.93 12.15 -4.10
C LEU A 83 -5.74 13.53 -3.45
N VAL A 84 -6.11 13.70 -2.17
CA VAL A 84 -5.93 14.97 -1.45
C VAL A 84 -4.46 15.40 -1.41
N LEU A 85 -3.55 14.50 -1.02
CA LEU A 85 -2.13 14.80 -0.92
C LEU A 85 -1.48 15.06 -2.28
N GLY A 86 -1.95 14.39 -3.34
CA GLY A 86 -1.47 14.61 -4.70
C GLY A 86 -1.79 16.01 -5.26
N TYR A 87 -2.90 16.62 -4.83
CA TYR A 87 -3.29 17.97 -5.28
C TYR A 87 -2.94 19.08 -4.28
N GLU A 88 -3.11 18.83 -2.98
CA GLU A 88 -2.98 19.86 -1.94
C GLU A 88 -1.64 19.81 -1.19
N TYR A 89 -0.98 18.65 -1.13
CA TYR A 89 0.39 18.37 -0.64
C TYR A 89 0.84 18.97 0.71
N LYS A 90 0.00 19.70 1.45
CA LYS A 90 0.37 20.47 2.65
C LYS A 90 -0.19 19.88 3.96
N ASP A 91 -0.99 18.83 3.87
CA ASP A 91 -1.65 18.25 5.03
C ASP A 91 -0.82 17.11 5.65
N GLY A 92 0.02 17.46 6.62
CA GLY A 92 0.85 16.50 7.35
C GLY A 92 0.06 15.52 8.22
N GLU A 93 -1.15 15.88 8.68
CA GLU A 93 -2.01 14.97 9.44
C GLU A 93 -2.60 13.90 8.54
N LYS A 94 -3.00 14.28 7.31
CA LYS A 94 -3.39 13.32 6.27
C LYS A 94 -2.22 12.41 5.88
N ALA A 95 -1.00 12.93 5.81
CA ALA A 95 0.19 12.11 5.54
C ALA A 95 0.42 11.05 6.64
N LYS A 96 0.32 11.42 7.93
CA LYS A 96 0.37 10.47 9.05
C LYS A 96 -0.77 9.44 8.96
N GLN A 97 -1.98 9.89 8.66
CA GLN A 97 -3.14 9.02 8.50
C GLN A 97 -2.92 7.99 7.36
N ALA A 98 -2.32 8.40 6.24
CA ALA A 98 -1.99 7.51 5.13
C ALA A 98 -1.03 6.39 5.53
N ILE A 99 0.01 6.72 6.30
CA ILE A 99 0.97 5.73 6.82
C ILE A 99 0.27 4.73 7.74
N GLU A 100 -0.56 5.19 8.67
CA GLU A 100 -1.26 4.30 9.60
C GLU A 100 -2.29 3.40 8.91
N LEU A 101 -3.02 3.93 7.92
CA LEU A 101 -3.88 3.10 7.06
C LEU A 101 -3.08 2.06 6.30
N THR A 102 -1.95 2.46 5.72
CA THR A 102 -1.06 1.56 4.98
C THR A 102 -0.55 0.43 5.87
N LYS A 103 -0.08 0.74 7.08
CA LYS A 103 0.34 -0.29 8.05
C LYS A 103 -0.77 -1.28 8.36
N ARG A 104 -2.00 -0.82 8.63
CA ARG A 104 -3.12 -1.72 8.93
C ARG A 104 -3.46 -2.63 7.75
N ILE A 105 -3.51 -2.07 6.55
CA ILE A 105 -3.79 -2.85 5.34
C ILE A 105 -2.67 -3.88 5.09
N LEU A 106 -1.41 -3.46 5.19
CA LEU A 106 -0.26 -4.34 4.93
C LEU A 106 -0.13 -5.44 5.97
N ARG A 107 -0.37 -5.19 7.27
CA ARG A 107 -0.43 -6.26 8.29
C ARG A 107 -1.42 -7.34 7.89
N ARG A 108 -2.57 -6.93 7.35
CA ARG A 108 -3.56 -7.91 6.91
C ARG A 108 -3.07 -8.73 5.71
N VAL A 109 -2.38 -8.10 4.77
CA VAL A 109 -1.78 -8.81 3.63
C VAL A 109 -0.66 -9.75 4.09
N GLU A 110 0.18 -9.33 5.04
CA GLU A 110 1.22 -10.14 5.68
C GLU A 110 0.63 -11.41 6.31
N ASP A 111 -0.44 -11.27 7.12
CA ASP A 111 -1.13 -12.40 7.76
C ASP A 111 -1.65 -13.42 6.73
N VAL A 112 -2.22 -12.93 5.63
CA VAL A 112 -2.85 -13.78 4.62
C VAL A 112 -1.83 -14.45 3.70
N LEU A 113 -0.71 -13.78 3.43
CA LEU A 113 0.35 -14.31 2.57
C LEU A 113 1.44 -15.06 3.32
N GLU A 114 1.49 -14.93 4.65
CA GLU A 114 2.56 -15.42 5.54
C GLU A 114 3.92 -14.82 5.15
N VAL A 115 3.97 -13.49 5.03
CA VAL A 115 5.16 -12.73 4.59
C VAL A 115 5.39 -11.51 5.48
N GLU A 116 6.57 -10.89 5.36
CA GLU A 116 6.90 -9.61 5.99
C GLU A 116 7.09 -8.52 4.93
N ILE A 117 6.43 -7.38 5.09
CA ILE A 117 6.44 -6.17 4.25
C ILE A 117 6.81 -4.96 5.09
N LEU A 118 6.21 -4.81 6.28
CA LEU A 118 6.45 -3.70 7.17
C LEU A 118 7.85 -3.82 7.79
N PRO A 119 8.54 -2.69 7.99
CA PRO A 119 9.75 -2.71 8.79
C PRO A 119 9.40 -3.16 10.22
N PRO A 120 10.32 -3.85 10.92
CA PRO A 120 10.14 -4.15 12.33
C PRO A 120 9.90 -2.84 13.08
N GLU A 121 8.93 -2.83 14.00
CA GLU A 121 8.72 -1.67 14.86
C GLU A 121 10.01 -1.45 15.67
N SER A 122 10.62 -0.28 15.51
CA SER A 122 11.78 0.10 16.33
C SER A 122 11.33 0.07 17.80
N ALA A 123 11.95 -0.83 18.58
CA ALA A 123 11.78 -0.92 20.04
C ALA A 123 12.28 0.34 20.75
#